data_AF-A0A498DNY9-F1
#
_entry.id   AF-A0A498DNY9-F1
#
_cell.length_a   1.000
_cell.length_b   1.000
_cell.length_c   1.000
_cell.angle_alpha   90.00
_cell.angle_beta   90.00
_cell.angle_gamma   90.00
#
_symmetry.space_group_name_H-M   'P 1'
#
loop_
_entity.id
_entity.type
_entity.pdbx_description
1 polymer ?
#
loop_
_entity_poly.entity_id
_entity_poly.type
_entity_poly.pdbx_seq_one_letter_code
_entity_poly.pdbx_strand_id
1 'polypeptide(L)'
;MSDEKPGLLTGFRDFLMRGNVVELAVAVVVGTAFSKIVDSVVKGFINPLVGAIGTKNLDAYRSCLRGPCEVDPTTGETVSGVPISWGTVLSASLTFLITAGVVYFLMILPMTRFKERQAARNPVVETETGPTEVQLLTEIRDALVAQRIGSHDAAAALGAQRAGSPGGTDSDGAAPGGGISTQK
;
A
#
# COMPACT_ATOMS: atom_id res chain seq x y z
N MET A 1 -2.22 -46.04 4.31
CA MET A 1 -2.16 -44.58 4.50
C MET A 1 -0.75 -44.18 4.13
N SER A 2 -0.54 -43.74 2.89
CA SER A 2 0.78 -43.36 2.41
C SER A 2 1.18 -42.06 3.10
N ASP A 3 2.28 -42.14 3.83
CA ASP A 3 3.00 -41.00 4.39
C ASP A 3 3.57 -40.19 3.22
N GLU A 4 2.80 -39.23 2.71
CA GLU A 4 3.30 -38.25 1.76
C GLU A 4 4.01 -37.16 2.56
N LYS A 5 5.30 -37.41 2.82
CA LYS A 5 6.24 -36.45 3.38
C LYS A 5 6.07 -35.14 2.60
N PRO A 6 5.66 -34.02 3.22
CA PRO A 6 5.53 -32.76 2.50
C PRO A 6 6.92 -32.39 2.00
N GLY A 7 7.15 -32.63 0.71
CA GLY A 7 8.43 -32.38 0.08
C GLY A 7 8.74 -30.89 0.19
N LEU A 8 10.03 -30.55 0.25
CA LEU A 8 10.50 -29.15 0.23
C LEU A 8 9.88 -28.36 -0.95
N LEU A 9 9.55 -29.05 -2.05
CA LEU A 9 8.82 -28.52 -3.21
C LEU A 9 7.38 -28.11 -2.89
N THR A 10 6.67 -28.88 -2.05
CA THR A 10 5.31 -28.55 -1.57
C THR A 10 5.37 -27.33 -0.65
N GLY A 11 6.33 -27.28 0.28
CA GLY A 11 6.54 -26.12 1.15
C GLY A 11 6.94 -24.85 0.40
N PHE A 12 7.72 -24.97 -0.68
CA PHE A 12 8.08 -23.85 -1.54
C PHE A 12 6.89 -23.36 -2.39
N ARG A 13 6.07 -24.28 -2.93
CA ARG A 13 4.81 -23.93 -3.61
C ARG A 13 3.87 -23.19 -2.65
N ASP A 14 3.70 -23.67 -1.43
CA ASP A 14 2.83 -23.03 -0.42
C ASP A 14 3.34 -21.66 0.05
N PHE A 15 4.65 -21.41 -0.11
CA PHE A 15 5.25 -20.09 0.10
C PHE A 15 4.98 -19.13 -1.07
N LEU A 16 5.14 -19.60 -2.32
CA LEU A 16 4.82 -18.81 -3.51
C LEU A 16 3.32 -18.51 -3.61
N MET A 17 2.45 -19.47 -3.28
CA MET A 17 1.00 -19.32 -3.30
C MET A 17 0.47 -18.33 -2.25
N ARG A 18 1.33 -17.82 -1.36
CA ARG A 18 0.98 -16.82 -0.34
C ARG A 18 0.76 -15.41 -0.94
N GLY A 19 0.82 -15.26 -2.26
CA GLY A 19 0.44 -14.05 -3.04
C GLY A 19 1.50 -12.94 -2.99
N ASN A 20 1.81 -12.47 -1.78
CA ASN A 20 2.74 -11.37 -1.51
C ASN A 20 4.12 -11.55 -2.16
N VAL A 21 4.63 -12.79 -2.25
CA VAL A 21 5.96 -13.05 -2.81
C VAL A 21 5.95 -13.02 -4.34
N VAL A 22 4.89 -13.55 -4.96
CA VAL A 22 4.78 -13.64 -6.42
C VAL A 22 4.57 -12.25 -7.02
N GLU A 23 3.71 -11.43 -6.40
CA GLU A 23 3.48 -10.05 -6.84
C GLU A 23 4.75 -9.19 -6.76
N LEU A 24 5.49 -9.29 -5.64
CA LEU A 24 6.77 -8.60 -5.49
C LEU A 24 7.82 -9.11 -6.48
N ALA A 25 7.89 -10.41 -6.72
CA ALA A 25 8.82 -10.99 -7.68
C ALA A 25 8.53 -10.50 -9.11
N VAL A 26 7.27 -10.49 -9.52
CA VAL A 26 6.85 -9.97 -10.83
C VAL A 26 7.17 -8.49 -10.95
N ALA A 27 6.89 -7.68 -9.92
CA ALA A 27 7.19 -6.26 -9.92
C ALA A 27 8.69 -5.97 -10.15
N VAL A 28 9.58 -6.72 -9.48
CA VAL A 28 11.04 -6.56 -9.64
C VAL A 28 11.51 -6.99 -11.02
N VAL A 29 11.03 -8.12 -11.54
CA VAL A 29 11.41 -8.63 -12.86
C VAL A 29 10.97 -7.66 -13.96
N VAL A 30 9.72 -7.18 -13.90
CA VAL A 30 9.20 -6.21 -14.89
C VAL A 30 9.94 -4.88 -14.78
N GLY A 31 10.18 -4.38 -13.57
CA GLY A 31 10.92 -3.14 -13.35
C GLY A 31 12.33 -3.19 -13.91
N THR A 32 13.09 -4.26 -13.65
CA THR A 32 14.46 -4.42 -14.16
C THR A 32 14.51 -4.59 -15.68
N ALA A 33 13.57 -5.33 -16.28
CA ALA A 33 13.47 -5.48 -17.72
C ALA A 33 13.16 -4.15 -18.42
N PHE A 34 12.21 -3.38 -17.87
CA PHE A 34 11.85 -2.07 -18.41
C PHE A 34 13.00 -1.06 -18.31
N SER A 35 13.69 -0.98 -17.16
CA SER A 35 14.87 -0.12 -17.02
C SER A 35 15.93 -0.41 -18.06
N LYS A 36 16.19 -1.68 -18.40
CA LYS A 36 17.14 -2.05 -19.46
C LYS A 36 16.73 -1.55 -20.85
N ILE A 37 15.42 -1.53 -21.15
CA ILE A 37 14.92 -0.99 -22.43
C ILE A 37 15.20 0.51 -22.48
N VAL A 38 14.89 1.25 -21.42
CA VAL A 38 15.15 2.69 -21.37
C VAL A 38 16.65 2.98 -21.45
N ASP A 39 17.47 2.26 -20.68
CA ASP A 39 18.93 2.38 -20.72
C ASP A 39 19.48 2.16 -22.13
N SER A 40 18.96 1.16 -22.86
CA SER A 40 19.36 0.87 -24.24
C SER A 40 19.02 2.04 -25.18
N VAL A 41 17.85 2.64 -25.03
CA VAL A 41 17.44 3.82 -25.81
C VAL A 41 18.31 5.03 -25.47
N VAL A 42 18.58 5.26 -24.18
CA VAL A 42 19.42 6.39 -23.77
C VAL A 42 20.84 6.22 -24.29
N LYS A 43 21.47 5.05 -24.10
CA LYS A 43 22.81 4.78 -24.58
C LYS A 43 22.91 4.75 -26.11
N GLY A 44 21.92 4.17 -26.78
CA GLY A 44 21.93 3.95 -28.24
C GLY A 44 21.51 5.15 -29.06
N PHE A 45 20.65 6.02 -28.54
CA PHE A 45 20.09 7.15 -29.28
C PHE A 45 20.39 8.50 -28.63
N ILE A 46 20.17 8.63 -27.33
CA ILE A 46 20.29 9.93 -26.65
C ILE A 46 21.76 10.30 -26.43
N ASN A 47 22.58 9.41 -25.89
CA ASN A 47 24.00 9.66 -25.65
C ASN A 47 24.77 10.09 -26.91
N PRO A 48 24.60 9.46 -28.09
CA PRO A 48 25.24 9.95 -29.31
C PRO A 48 24.66 11.27 -29.80
N LEU A 49 23.36 11.54 -29.60
CA LEU A 49 22.74 12.81 -29.99
C LEU A 49 23.24 13.98 -29.12
N VAL A 50 23.32 13.78 -27.80
CA VAL A 50 23.89 14.76 -26.88
C VAL A 50 25.40 14.87 -27.08
N GLY A 51 26.10 13.77 -27.38
CA GLY A 51 27.53 13.75 -27.71
C GLY A 51 27.88 14.33 -29.09
N ALA A 52 26.89 14.57 -29.96
CA ALA A 52 27.05 15.30 -31.22
C ALA A 52 26.89 16.82 -31.03
N ILE A 53 26.13 17.25 -30.01
CA ILE A 53 25.85 18.66 -29.71
C ILE A 53 26.81 19.19 -28.63
N GLY A 54 27.17 18.36 -27.64
CA GLY A 54 28.26 18.56 -26.69
C GLY A 54 29.56 17.95 -27.23
N THR A 55 30.73 18.38 -26.75
CA THR A 55 32.00 17.83 -27.24
C THR A 55 32.08 16.32 -26.93
N LYS A 56 32.78 15.57 -27.80
CA LYS A 56 32.88 14.10 -27.87
C LYS A 56 32.49 13.35 -26.58
N ASN A 57 31.40 12.57 -26.66
CA ASN A 57 30.93 11.54 -25.71
C ASN A 57 30.83 12.01 -24.25
N LEU A 58 29.61 12.06 -23.70
CA LEU A 58 29.42 12.40 -22.28
C LEU A 58 30.28 11.51 -21.38
N ASP A 59 30.32 10.20 -21.62
CA ASP A 59 31.13 9.24 -20.86
C ASP A 59 32.67 9.45 -20.98
N ALA A 60 33.12 10.22 -21.97
CA ALA A 60 34.54 10.51 -22.20
C ALA A 60 35.04 11.77 -21.48
N TYR A 61 34.15 12.55 -20.84
CA TYR A 61 34.56 13.65 -19.96
C TYR A 61 35.25 13.10 -18.72
N ARG A 62 36.58 13.06 -18.78
CA ARG A 62 37.48 12.67 -17.70
C ARG A 62 38.36 13.86 -17.33
N SER A 63 38.35 14.25 -16.06
CA SER A 63 39.27 15.24 -15.50
C SER A 63 40.35 14.52 -14.69
N CYS A 64 41.62 14.78 -14.98
CA CYS A 64 42.75 14.21 -14.26
C CYS A 64 43.01 14.97 -12.97
N LEU A 65 42.90 14.30 -11.82
CA LEU A 65 43.13 14.94 -10.53
C LEU A 65 44.62 15.10 -10.18
N ARG A 66 45.49 14.25 -10.75
CA ARG A 66 46.96 14.35 -10.67
C ARG A 66 47.65 13.63 -11.82
N GLY A 67 48.67 14.31 -12.39
CA GLY A 67 49.53 13.82 -13.47
C GLY A 67 48.86 13.83 -14.86
N PRO A 68 49.64 13.70 -15.95
CA PRO A 68 49.08 13.46 -17.27
C PRO A 68 48.39 12.08 -17.25
N CYS A 69 47.07 12.02 -17.46
CA CYS A 69 46.41 10.74 -17.67
C CYS A 69 46.73 10.26 -19.09
N GLU A 70 47.72 9.39 -19.20
CA GLU A 70 47.89 8.59 -20.40
C GLU A 70 46.93 7.40 -20.33
N VAL A 71 46.05 7.34 -21.32
CA VAL A 71 45.13 6.24 -21.56
C VAL A 71 45.70 5.42 -22.70
N ASP A 72 45.90 4.13 -22.47
CA ASP A 72 46.36 3.21 -23.51
C ASP A 72 45.25 3.04 -24.56
N PRO A 73 45.53 3.30 -25.86
CA PRO A 73 44.52 3.22 -26.93
C PRO A 73 44.05 1.80 -27.24
N THR A 74 44.72 0.78 -26.71
CA THR A 74 44.42 -0.65 -26.96
C THR A 74 43.59 -1.29 -25.86
N THR A 75 43.70 -0.84 -24.59
CA THR A 75 42.96 -1.41 -23.45
C THR A 75 41.98 -0.43 -22.80
N GLY A 76 42.11 0.87 -23.04
CA GLY A 76 41.28 1.90 -22.42
C GLY A 76 41.50 2.07 -20.91
N GLU A 77 42.49 1.37 -20.34
CA GLU A 77 42.90 1.52 -18.95
C GLU A 77 43.83 2.73 -18.77
N THR A 78 43.71 3.36 -17.61
CA THR A 78 44.54 4.52 -17.24
C THR A 78 45.84 3.99 -16.66
N VAL A 79 46.92 4.09 -17.43
CA VAL A 79 48.23 3.53 -17.07
C VAL A 79 48.94 4.42 -16.02
N SER A 80 48.55 5.70 -15.95
CA SER A 80 49.00 6.61 -14.89
C SER A 80 47.98 7.72 -14.60
N GLY A 81 47.80 8.07 -13.32
CA GLY A 81 46.89 9.12 -12.85
C GLY A 81 45.55 8.62 -12.29
N VAL A 82 44.82 9.48 -11.57
CA VAL A 82 43.47 9.22 -11.05
C VAL A 82 42.46 9.99 -11.92
N PRO A 83 41.76 9.33 -12.85
CA PRO A 83 40.77 9.97 -13.70
C PRO A 83 39.43 10.09 -12.97
N ILE A 84 38.88 11.30 -12.84
CA ILE A 84 37.47 11.47 -12.46
C ILE A 84 36.62 11.55 -13.72
N SER A 85 35.78 10.54 -13.92
CA SER A 85 34.84 10.45 -15.04
C SER A 85 33.49 11.10 -14.70
N TRP A 86 33.46 12.43 -14.59
CA TRP A 86 32.21 13.19 -14.40
C TRP A 86 31.19 12.94 -15.53
N GLY A 87 31.70 12.54 -16.69
CA GLY A 87 30.93 12.12 -17.83
C GLY A 87 29.91 11.01 -17.59
N THR A 88 30.30 9.97 -16.86
CA THR A 88 29.43 8.82 -16.58
C THR A 88 28.34 9.18 -15.59
N VAL A 89 28.63 10.08 -14.64
CA VAL A 89 27.66 10.62 -13.69
C VAL A 89 26.60 11.45 -14.40
N LEU A 90 27.01 12.30 -15.36
CA LEU A 90 26.07 13.09 -16.16
C LEU A 90 25.19 12.20 -17.05
N SER A 91 25.80 11.21 -17.70
CA SER A 91 25.12 10.17 -18.50
C SER A 91 24.09 9.40 -17.66
N ALA A 92 24.48 8.95 -16.46
CA ALA A 92 23.58 8.27 -15.53
C ALA A 92 22.44 9.17 -15.03
N SER A 93 22.73 10.44 -14.75
CA SER A 93 21.72 11.43 -14.32
C SER A 93 20.71 11.71 -15.43
N LEU A 94 21.18 11.85 -16.67
CA LEU A 94 20.31 12.02 -17.84
C LEU A 94 19.43 10.78 -18.08
N THR A 95 20.02 9.59 -17.98
CA THR A 95 19.30 8.32 -18.07
C THR A 95 18.21 8.24 -17.01
N PHE A 96 18.53 8.57 -15.77
CA PHE A 96 17.56 8.61 -14.67
C PHE A 96 16.40 9.58 -14.93
N LEU A 97 16.68 10.80 -15.38
CA LEU A 97 15.66 11.80 -15.70
C LEU A 97 14.74 11.35 -16.84
N ILE A 98 15.29 10.73 -17.88
CA ILE A 98 14.51 10.20 -19.01
C ILE A 98 13.65 9.04 -18.55
N THR A 99 14.21 8.06 -17.82
CA THR A 99 13.46 6.93 -17.28
C THR A 99 12.33 7.40 -16.37
N ALA A 100 12.61 8.33 -15.44
CA ALA A 100 11.59 8.90 -14.57
C ALA A 100 10.48 9.62 -15.37
N GLY A 101 10.87 10.40 -16.39
CA GLY A 101 9.92 11.08 -17.27
C GLY A 101 9.03 10.11 -18.05
N VAL A 102 9.60 9.05 -18.62
CA VAL A 102 8.85 8.02 -19.35
C VAL A 102 7.89 7.29 -18.40
N VAL A 103 8.36 6.81 -17.24
CA VAL A 103 7.50 6.13 -16.26
C VAL A 103 6.38 7.04 -15.77
N TYR A 104 6.69 8.30 -15.49
CA TYR A 104 5.68 9.27 -15.06
C TYR A 104 4.62 9.50 -16.15
N PHE A 105 5.04 9.73 -17.40
CA PHE A 105 4.11 10.04 -18.48
C PHE A 105 3.28 8.83 -18.94
N LEU A 106 3.89 7.64 -19.05
CA LEU A 106 3.22 6.42 -19.55
C LEU A 106 2.47 5.63 -18.48
N MET A 107 2.88 5.69 -17.21
CA MET A 107 2.29 4.87 -16.15
C MET A 107 1.54 5.72 -15.13
N ILE A 108 2.19 6.74 -14.57
CA ILE A 108 1.61 7.54 -13.48
C ILE A 108 0.49 8.44 -14.00
N LEU A 109 0.71 9.19 -15.08
CA LEU A 109 -0.26 10.13 -15.65
C LEU A 109 -1.60 9.47 -16.08
N PRO A 110 -1.62 8.33 -16.81
CA PRO A 110 -2.89 7.68 -17.13
C PRO A 110 -3.53 7.07 -15.89
N MET A 111 -2.75 6.54 -14.94
CA MET A 111 -3.28 5.99 -13.71
C MET A 111 -3.95 7.07 -12.86
N THR A 112 -3.30 8.23 -12.65
CA THR A 112 -3.91 9.37 -11.93
C THR A 112 -5.16 9.87 -12.63
N ARG A 113 -5.12 10.05 -13.96
CA ARG A 113 -6.29 10.43 -14.77
C ARG A 113 -7.44 9.43 -14.67
N PHE A 114 -7.15 8.13 -14.64
CA PHE A 114 -8.16 7.09 -14.54
C PHE A 114 -8.76 7.03 -13.13
N LYS A 115 -7.93 7.18 -12.08
CA LYS A 115 -8.39 7.26 -10.68
C LYS A 115 -9.28 8.48 -10.46
N GLU A 116 -8.91 9.65 -10.97
CA GLU A 116 -9.74 10.87 -10.90
C GLU A 116 -11.09 10.68 -11.61
N ARG A 117 -11.10 10.03 -12.78
CA ARG A 117 -12.34 9.71 -13.51
C ARG A 117 -13.22 8.67 -12.80
N GLN A 118 -12.62 7.71 -12.11
CA GLN A 118 -13.35 6.74 -11.30
C GLN A 118 -13.91 7.38 -10.03
N ALA A 119 -13.12 8.19 -9.33
CA ALA A 119 -13.56 8.96 -8.17
C ALA A 119 -14.71 9.94 -8.53
N ALA A 120 -14.66 10.55 -9.71
CA ALA A 120 -15.73 11.42 -10.21
C ALA A 120 -16.98 10.66 -10.67
N ARG A 121 -16.88 9.36 -11.00
CA ARG A 121 -18.02 8.54 -11.44
C ARG A 121 -18.65 7.70 -10.32
N ASN A 122 -17.90 7.35 -9.28
CA ASN A 122 -18.38 6.65 -8.09
C ASN A 122 -17.51 7.04 -6.88
N PRO A 123 -17.98 7.89 -5.94
CA PRO A 123 -17.26 8.17 -4.69
C PRO A 123 -17.21 6.96 -3.72
N VAL A 124 -17.71 5.79 -4.12
CA VAL A 124 -17.82 4.57 -3.28
C VAL A 124 -16.83 3.47 -3.70
N VAL A 125 -16.04 3.67 -4.76
CA VAL A 125 -15.16 2.61 -5.32
C VAL A 125 -13.69 3.08 -5.37
N GLU A 126 -13.16 3.47 -4.22
CA GLU A 126 -11.76 3.21 -3.88
C GLU A 126 -11.86 2.36 -2.61
N THR A 127 -11.66 1.06 -2.60
CA THR A 127 -10.58 0.24 -3.18
C THR A 127 -11.11 -1.15 -3.46
N GLU A 128 -10.31 -2.01 -4.09
CA GLU A 128 -10.61 -3.44 -4.20
C GLU A 128 -11.07 -4.01 -2.84
N THR A 129 -12.10 -4.86 -2.89
CA THR A 129 -12.81 -5.51 -1.77
C THR A 129 -13.70 -4.63 -0.87
N GLY A 130 -14.99 -4.55 -1.22
CA GLY A 130 -16.08 -4.28 -0.28
C GLY A 130 -16.21 -2.84 0.23
N PRO A 131 -17.27 -2.53 1.02
CA PRO A 131 -17.30 -1.29 1.81
C PRO A 131 -15.98 -1.19 2.56
N THR A 132 -15.27 -0.07 2.40
CA THR A 132 -13.96 0.12 3.04
C THR A 132 -14.09 -0.25 4.51
N GLU A 133 -13.16 -1.03 5.03
CA GLU A 133 -13.21 -1.52 6.41
C GLU A 133 -13.45 -0.37 7.41
N VAL A 134 -12.96 0.83 7.06
CA VAL A 134 -13.21 2.09 7.75
C VAL A 134 -14.68 2.54 7.72
N GLN A 135 -15.38 2.44 6.58
CA GLN A 135 -16.82 2.71 6.51
C GLN A 135 -17.61 1.70 7.32
N LEU A 136 -17.29 0.41 7.23
CA LEU A 136 -17.98 -0.63 8.00
C LEU A 136 -17.77 -0.45 9.51
N LEU A 137 -16.53 -0.12 9.92
CA LEU A 137 -16.22 0.21 11.31
C LEU A 137 -16.93 1.49 11.77
N THR A 138 -17.14 2.46 10.88
CA THR A 138 -17.91 3.68 11.18
C THR A 138 -19.39 3.34 11.40
N GLU A 139 -19.98 2.51 10.53
CA GLU A 139 -21.36 2.04 10.68
C GLU A 139 -21.54 1.20 11.96
N ILE A 140 -20.61 0.30 12.26
CA ILE A 140 -20.62 -0.49 13.51
C ILE A 140 -20.48 0.42 14.73
N ARG A 141 -19.57 1.41 14.69
CA ARG A 141 -19.42 2.39 15.78
C ARG A 141 -20.71 3.15 16.00
N ASP A 142 -21.32 3.65 14.93
CA ASP A 142 -22.52 4.47 15.01
C ASP A 142 -23.73 3.63 15.49
N ALA A 143 -23.83 2.36 15.05
CA ALA A 143 -24.81 1.41 15.56
C ALA A 143 -24.62 1.10 17.06
N LEU A 144 -23.38 0.91 17.52
CA LEU A 144 -23.06 0.67 18.94
C LEU A 144 -23.32 1.90 19.82
N VAL A 145 -23.04 3.11 19.31
CA VAL A 145 -23.35 4.36 20.00
C VAL A 145 -24.86 4.54 20.13
N ALA A 146 -25.61 4.30 19.06
CA ALA A 146 -27.07 4.35 19.08
C ALA A 146 -27.67 3.34 20.09
N GLN A 147 -27.13 2.12 20.13
CA GLN A 147 -27.58 1.09 21.08
C GLN A 147 -27.23 1.46 22.53
N ARG A 148 -26.04 2.04 22.78
CA ARG A 148 -25.63 2.49 24.12
C ARG A 148 -26.53 3.60 24.63
N ILE A 149 -26.85 4.59 23.80
CA ILE A 149 -27.74 5.71 24.18
C ILE A 149 -29.13 5.16 24.52
N GLY A 150 -29.72 4.33 23.65
CA GLY A 150 -31.03 3.72 23.90
C GLY A 150 -31.08 2.84 25.17
N SER A 151 -29.98 2.14 25.50
CA SER A 151 -29.88 1.36 26.73
C SER A 151 -29.82 2.23 28.00
N HIS A 152 -29.20 3.41 27.91
CA HIS A 152 -29.10 4.38 29.01
C HIS A 152 -30.46 5.04 29.28
N ASP A 153 -31.21 5.38 28.22
CA ASP A 153 -32.56 5.95 28.32
C ASP A 153 -33.56 4.93 28.87
N ALA A 154 -33.48 3.66 28.44
CA ALA A 154 -34.29 2.59 28.99
C ALA A 154 -33.99 2.34 30.48
N ALA A 155 -32.72 2.37 30.88
CA ALA A 155 -32.32 2.24 32.29
C ALA A 155 -32.76 3.43 33.14
N ALA A 156 -32.71 4.65 32.61
CA ALA A 156 -33.21 5.86 33.27
C ALA A 156 -34.74 5.84 33.45
N ALA A 157 -35.49 5.39 32.44
CA ALA A 157 -36.95 5.23 32.51
C ALA A 157 -37.37 4.18 33.56
N LEU A 158 -36.66 3.05 33.62
CA LEU A 158 -36.87 2.01 34.64
C LEU A 158 -36.53 2.51 36.06
N GLY A 159 -35.52 3.37 36.19
CA GLY A 159 -35.18 4.02 37.46
C GLY A 159 -36.25 5.00 37.94
N ALA A 160 -36.81 5.80 37.03
CA ALA A 160 -37.90 6.73 37.33
C ALA A 160 -39.20 6.00 37.73
N GLN A 161 -39.51 4.87 37.10
CA GLN A 161 -40.66 4.03 37.45
C GLN A 161 -40.56 3.39 38.84
N ARG A 162 -39.34 3.10 39.33
CA ARG A 162 -39.13 2.65 40.71
C ARG A 162 -39.24 3.78 41.74
N ALA A 163 -38.93 5.02 41.36
CA ALA A 163 -39.04 6.18 42.24
C ALA A 163 -40.47 6.75 42.35
N GLY A 164 -41.35 6.40 41.41
CA GLY A 164 -42.70 6.94 41.30
C GLY A 164 -43.82 6.12 41.96
N SER A 165 -43.53 5.08 42.74
CA SER A 165 -44.59 4.33 43.44
C SER A 165 -44.96 5.04 44.76
N PRO A 166 -46.10 5.73 44.87
CA PRO A 166 -46.52 6.31 46.13
C PRO A 166 -46.98 5.18 47.05
N GLY A 167 -46.48 5.15 48.28
CA GLY A 167 -47.00 4.27 49.32
C GLY A 167 -48.49 4.52 49.53
N GLY A 168 -49.32 3.56 49.11
CA GLY A 168 -50.71 3.48 49.52
C GLY A 168 -50.78 2.80 50.88
N THR A 169 -50.85 3.60 51.94
CA THR A 169 -51.46 3.18 53.19
C THR A 169 -52.97 3.34 53.03
N ASP A 170 -53.72 2.26 53.16
CA ASP A 170 -55.02 2.31 53.82
C ASP A 170 -55.23 1.03 54.63
N SER A 171 -55.51 1.29 55.89
CA SER A 171 -55.93 0.43 56.98
C SER A 171 -57.34 -0.13 56.75
N ASP A 172 -57.57 -1.39 57.10
CA ASP A 172 -58.57 -1.77 58.11
C ASP A 172 -58.55 -3.29 58.38
N GLY A 173 -58.62 -3.65 59.66
CA GLY A 173 -58.46 -5.02 60.14
C GLY A 173 -59.75 -5.83 60.24
N ALA A 174 -59.60 -7.16 60.22
CA ALA A 174 -60.43 -8.12 60.96
C ALA A 174 -59.76 -9.51 60.91
N ALA A 175 -59.61 -10.14 62.07
CA ALA A 175 -59.10 -11.50 62.25
C ALA A 175 -60.19 -12.58 61.97
N PRO A 176 -59.99 -13.87 62.32
CA PRO A 176 -59.46 -14.94 61.48
C PRO A 176 -60.52 -16.01 61.13
N GLY A 177 -60.32 -16.84 60.10
CA GLY A 177 -61.24 -17.96 59.86
C GLY A 177 -60.98 -18.84 58.65
N GLY A 178 -60.47 -20.05 58.92
CA GLY A 178 -60.75 -21.35 58.30
C GLY A 178 -61.13 -21.48 56.81
N GLY A 179 -60.42 -22.36 56.10
CA GLY A 179 -60.90 -22.90 54.83
C GLY A 179 -59.88 -23.72 54.05
N ILE A 180 -59.66 -24.96 54.46
CA ILE A 180 -59.10 -26.02 53.60
C ILE A 180 -60.14 -26.38 52.55
N SER A 181 -59.79 -26.32 51.26
CA SER A 181 -60.33 -27.12 50.13
C SER A 181 -59.62 -26.66 48.84
N THR A 182 -58.77 -27.45 48.18
CA THR A 182 -59.08 -28.59 47.30
C THR A 182 -59.57 -28.18 45.91
N GLN A 183 -58.95 -28.79 44.88
CA GLN A 183 -59.35 -28.94 43.47
C GLN A 183 -59.14 -27.73 42.53
N LYS A 184 -58.62 -27.88 41.32
CA LYS A 184 -58.45 -29.06 40.44
C LYS A 184 -57.32 -28.78 39.44
#